data_AF-A0A2K8UJT6-F1
#
_entry.id   AF-A0A2K8UJT6-F1
#
_cell.length_a   1.000
_cell.length_b   1.000
_cell.length_c   1.000
_cell.angle_alpha   90.00
_cell.angle_beta   90.00
_cell.angle_gamma   90.00
#
_symmetry.space_group_name_H-M   'P 1'
#
loop_
_entity.id
_entity.type
_entity.pdbx_description
1 polymer ?
#
loop_
_entity_poly.entity_id
_entity_poly.type
_entity_poly.pdbx_seq_one_letter_code
_entity_poly.pdbx_strand_id
1 'polypeptide(L)'
;MFAAAPSYIDFGQIAIWAFWFFFAGLIIYLRREDKREGYPLESERSPYIRVVGWPDLPAPKTFLLPHGHGTVTKPSPEAPDQVNATPVEPWPGAPLTPTGDPMLARVGPGSCPTRMNEADLTHEGLDKIVPMRIAKEFSVAEGDADPRGFAVIGCDDQQAGTISEIWVDRSEPQIRYLEVDVKGGKRVLVPMGFARILKRKGQVKVAAITAAQFANVPVQASPSRITLREEDLVSSYYGGGKLYAVPERLEPFL
;
A
#
# COMPACT_ATOMS: atom_id res chain seq x y z
N MET A 1 43.14 40.38 -37.49
CA MET A 1 43.88 40.21 -36.22
C MET A 1 43.57 41.43 -35.37
N PHE A 2 42.99 41.37 -34.18
CA PHE A 2 43.13 40.38 -33.11
C PHE A 2 41.78 40.20 -32.39
N ALA A 3 41.40 38.94 -32.13
CA ALA A 3 40.39 38.61 -31.14
C ALA A 3 41.03 38.78 -29.76
N ALA A 4 40.45 39.64 -28.92
CA ALA A 4 40.77 39.72 -27.50
C ALA A 4 39.48 39.43 -26.72
N ALA A 5 39.34 38.21 -26.20
CA ALA A 5 38.34 37.92 -25.18
C ALA A 5 38.80 38.60 -23.88
N PRO A 6 38.02 39.50 -23.27
CA PRO A 6 38.38 40.03 -21.96
C PRO A 6 38.20 38.94 -20.90
N SER A 7 39.09 38.91 -19.91
CA SER A 7 39.10 38.00 -18.77
C SER A 7 37.74 37.95 -18.06
N TYR A 8 36.93 36.92 -18.35
CA TYR A 8 35.53 36.80 -17.96
C TYR A 8 35.36 35.72 -16.88
N ILE A 9 36.07 35.86 -15.75
CA ILE A 9 35.89 35.03 -14.56
C ILE A 9 35.64 35.93 -13.35
N ASP A 10 34.51 35.73 -12.68
CA ASP A 10 34.14 36.39 -11.44
C ASP A 10 33.57 35.38 -10.42
N PHE A 11 33.40 35.80 -9.17
CA PHE A 11 32.92 34.92 -8.09
C PHE A 11 31.49 34.41 -8.32
N GLY A 12 30.63 35.18 -8.99
CA GLY A 12 29.28 34.75 -9.34
C GLY A 12 29.31 33.61 -10.36
N GLN A 13 30.15 33.72 -11.38
CA GLN A 13 30.36 32.69 -12.38
C GLN A 13 30.96 31.40 -11.75
N ILE A 14 31.90 31.53 -10.82
CA ILE A 14 32.46 30.39 -10.08
C ILE A 14 31.37 29.72 -9.22
N ALA A 15 30.58 30.51 -8.48
CA ALA A 15 29.54 29.99 -7.60
C ALA A 15 28.46 29.22 -8.37
N ILE A 16 28.02 29.72 -9.53
CA ILE A 16 27.00 29.02 -10.32
C ILE A 16 27.51 27.71 -10.90
N TRP A 17 28.78 27.64 -11.37
CA TRP A 17 29.36 26.38 -11.83
C TRP A 17 29.59 25.39 -10.70
N ALA A 18 30.05 25.85 -9.54
CA ALA A 18 30.19 25.01 -8.34
C ALA A 18 28.83 24.41 -7.93
N PHE A 19 27.76 25.22 -7.95
CA PHE A 19 26.40 24.74 -7.74
C PHE A 19 26.00 23.69 -8.77
N TRP A 20 26.23 23.91 -10.07
CA TRP A 20 25.86 22.95 -11.11
C TRP A 20 26.61 21.61 -10.97
N PHE A 21 27.89 21.63 -10.61
CA PHE A 21 28.64 20.39 -10.35
C PHE A 21 28.14 19.66 -9.10
N PHE A 22 27.88 20.39 -8.01
CA PHE A 22 27.25 19.83 -6.82
C PHE A 22 25.89 19.22 -7.15
N PHE A 23 25.04 19.94 -7.87
CA PHE A 23 23.70 19.52 -8.23
C PHE A 23 23.73 18.27 -9.12
N ALA A 24 24.61 18.23 -10.12
CA ALA A 24 24.81 17.02 -10.92
C ALA A 24 25.24 15.82 -10.06
N GLY A 25 26.15 16.04 -9.09
CA GLY A 25 26.53 15.02 -8.11
C GLY A 25 25.35 14.57 -7.22
N LEU A 26 24.52 15.50 -6.77
CA LEU A 26 23.32 15.22 -5.98
C LEU A 26 22.31 14.39 -6.78
N ILE A 27 22.08 14.70 -8.05
CA ILE A 27 21.21 13.90 -8.92
C ILE A 27 21.74 12.47 -9.02
N ILE A 28 23.05 12.28 -9.21
CA ILE A 28 23.65 10.94 -9.25
C ILE A 28 23.42 10.21 -7.92
N TYR A 29 23.66 10.88 -6.79
CA TYR A 29 23.42 10.31 -5.47
C TYR A 29 21.96 9.87 -5.27
N LEU A 30 21.01 10.75 -5.56
CA LEU A 30 19.57 10.47 -5.44
C LEU A 30 19.16 9.31 -6.34
N ARG A 31 19.62 9.29 -7.60
CA ARG A 31 19.34 8.19 -8.53
C ARG A 31 19.93 6.85 -8.11
N ARG A 32 20.90 6.81 -7.20
CA ARG A 32 21.35 5.56 -6.56
C ARG A 32 20.44 5.20 -5.40
N GLU A 33 20.10 6.15 -4.54
CA GLU A 33 19.18 5.90 -3.41
C GLU A 33 17.79 5.43 -3.87
N ASP A 34 17.31 5.90 -5.02
CA ASP A 34 16.06 5.46 -5.67
C ASP A 34 16.04 3.94 -6.00
N LYS A 35 17.20 3.29 -6.07
CA LYS A 35 17.36 1.89 -6.52
C LYS A 35 17.59 0.90 -5.38
N ARG A 36 17.18 1.23 -4.15
CA ARG A 36 17.31 0.32 -3.01
C ARG A 36 16.24 -0.77 -2.96
N GLU A 37 15.13 -0.57 -3.67
CA GLU A 37 14.00 -1.50 -3.74
C GLU A 37 13.61 -1.72 -5.20
N GLY A 38 13.13 -2.92 -5.55
CA GLY A 38 12.69 -3.25 -6.91
C GLY A 38 13.81 -3.35 -7.96
N TYR A 39 15.07 -3.44 -7.52
CA TYR A 39 16.24 -3.62 -8.39
C TYR A 39 17.05 -4.86 -7.99
N PRO A 40 17.69 -5.56 -8.95
CA PRO A 40 17.69 -5.29 -10.40
C PRO A 40 16.32 -5.55 -11.05
N LEU A 41 16.09 -4.94 -12.22
CA LEU A 41 14.83 -5.14 -12.95
C LEU A 41 14.78 -6.54 -13.55
N GLU A 42 13.60 -7.16 -13.51
CA GLU A 42 13.29 -8.33 -14.33
C GLU A 42 13.16 -7.91 -15.80
N SER A 43 13.67 -8.73 -16.71
CA SER A 43 13.74 -8.43 -18.13
C SER A 43 13.07 -9.53 -18.95
N GLU A 44 11.99 -9.18 -19.63
CA GLU A 44 11.32 -10.05 -20.60
C GLU A 44 12.21 -10.38 -21.82
N ARG A 45 13.26 -9.58 -22.08
CA ARG A 45 14.16 -9.79 -23.22
C ARG A 45 15.12 -10.96 -23.04
N SER A 46 15.54 -11.23 -21.81
CA SER A 46 16.49 -12.29 -21.49
C SER A 46 16.59 -12.48 -19.97
N PRO A 47 16.56 -13.73 -19.47
CA PRO A 47 16.78 -14.03 -18.05
C PRO A 47 18.27 -13.96 -17.64
N TYR A 48 19.19 -13.78 -18.60
CA TYR A 48 20.64 -13.81 -18.35
C TYR A 48 21.27 -12.43 -18.23
N ILE A 49 20.47 -11.36 -18.26
CA ILE A 49 20.97 -9.99 -18.16
C ILE A 49 20.57 -9.37 -16.83
N ARG A 50 21.52 -8.68 -16.20
CA ARG A 50 21.28 -7.88 -15.00
C ARG A 50 20.96 -6.45 -15.41
N VAL A 51 19.71 -6.04 -15.25
CA VAL A 51 19.26 -4.69 -15.66
C VAL A 51 19.23 -3.76 -14.45
N VAL A 52 20.20 -2.85 -14.35
CA VAL A 52 20.30 -1.85 -13.26
C VAL A 52 20.20 -0.40 -13.75
N GLY A 53 20.39 -0.17 -15.05
CA GLY A 53 20.47 1.16 -15.64
C GLY A 53 21.70 1.95 -15.17
N TRP A 54 21.62 3.28 -15.22
CA TRP A 54 22.65 4.20 -14.71
C TRP A 54 22.04 5.17 -13.68
N PRO A 55 22.77 5.60 -12.64
CA PRO A 55 24.04 5.03 -12.13
C PRO A 55 23.86 3.61 -11.57
N ASP A 56 24.94 2.88 -11.30
CA ASP A 56 24.86 1.53 -10.70
C ASP A 56 24.25 1.56 -9.29
N LEU A 57 23.87 0.39 -8.77
CA LEU A 57 23.23 0.25 -7.47
C LEU A 57 24.09 0.82 -6.32
N PRO A 58 23.46 1.37 -5.27
CA PRO A 58 24.18 1.73 -4.07
C PRO A 58 24.68 0.48 -3.33
N ALA A 59 25.73 0.64 -2.52
CA ALA A 59 26.09 -0.41 -1.58
C ALA A 59 24.92 -0.66 -0.60
N PRO A 60 24.71 -1.91 -0.15
CA PRO A 60 23.69 -2.22 0.82
C PRO A 60 23.84 -1.42 2.11
N LYS A 61 22.73 -0.91 2.64
CA LYS A 61 22.64 -0.34 3.99
C LYS A 61 21.75 -1.20 4.85
N THR A 62 22.05 -1.25 6.14
CA THR A 62 21.34 -2.09 7.11
C THR A 62 20.55 -1.23 8.08
N PHE A 63 19.27 -1.53 8.21
CA PHE A 63 18.36 -0.97 9.20
C PHE A 63 18.28 -1.93 10.38
N LEU A 64 18.57 -1.43 11.58
CA LEU A 64 18.36 -2.15 12.83
C LEU A 64 16.91 -1.94 13.24
N LEU A 65 16.12 -3.01 13.32
CA LEU A 65 14.73 -2.92 13.70
C LEU A 65 14.59 -2.85 15.23
N PRO A 66 13.62 -2.08 15.76
CA PRO A 66 13.36 -2.03 17.19
C PRO A 66 12.83 -3.38 17.71
N HIS A 67 12.69 -3.49 19.04
CA HIS A 67 12.08 -4.64 19.71
C HIS A 67 12.70 -6.02 19.40
N GLY A 68 13.95 -6.05 18.92
CA GLY A 68 14.64 -7.30 18.63
C GLY A 68 14.17 -7.99 17.34
N HIS A 69 13.45 -7.30 16.45
CA HIS A 69 13.00 -7.84 15.15
C HIS A 69 14.14 -8.03 14.13
N GLY A 70 15.41 -7.99 14.57
CA GLY A 70 16.58 -8.21 13.74
C GLY A 70 16.93 -7.01 12.86
N THR A 71 17.36 -7.29 11.64
CA THR A 71 17.89 -6.28 10.72
C THR A 71 17.38 -6.49 9.30
N VAL A 72 17.13 -5.39 8.58
CA VAL A 72 16.79 -5.39 7.16
C VAL A 72 17.91 -4.73 6.37
N THR A 73 18.40 -5.36 5.30
CA THR A 73 19.49 -4.82 4.47
C THR A 73 18.99 -4.55 3.05
N LYS A 74 19.27 -3.37 2.48
CA LYS A 74 18.80 -2.96 1.15
C LYS A 74 19.86 -2.21 0.32
N PRO A 75 20.03 -2.49 -0.98
CA PRO A 75 19.28 -3.51 -1.75
C PRO A 75 19.65 -4.94 -1.33
N SER A 76 18.70 -5.86 -1.49
CA SER A 76 18.85 -7.30 -1.23
C SER A 76 18.25 -8.10 -2.38
N PRO A 77 18.72 -9.33 -2.66
CA PRO A 77 18.02 -10.24 -3.56
C PRO A 77 16.63 -10.56 -3.02
N GLU A 78 15.63 -10.55 -3.90
CA GLU A 78 14.27 -11.00 -3.62
C GLU A 78 13.93 -12.15 -4.58
N ALA A 79 13.19 -13.14 -4.09
CA ALA A 79 12.74 -14.24 -4.93
C ALA A 79 11.60 -13.76 -5.83
N PRO A 80 11.51 -14.23 -7.09
CA PRO A 80 10.39 -13.91 -7.96
C PRO A 80 9.09 -14.46 -7.38
N ASP A 81 8.05 -13.63 -7.34
CA ASP A 81 6.71 -14.06 -6.96
C ASP A 81 5.99 -14.72 -8.15
N GLN A 82 5.22 -15.76 -7.86
CA GLN A 82 4.33 -16.35 -8.87
C GLN A 82 3.07 -15.48 -9.02
N VAL A 83 2.90 -14.90 -10.20
CA VAL A 83 1.72 -14.09 -10.54
C VAL A 83 0.60 -14.99 -11.05
N ASN A 84 -0.59 -14.93 -10.44
CA ASN A 84 -1.77 -15.70 -10.86
C ASN A 84 -2.51 -15.03 -12.03
N ALA A 85 -1.81 -14.80 -13.13
CA ALA A 85 -2.32 -14.15 -14.33
C ALA A 85 -1.61 -14.66 -15.58
N THR A 86 -2.24 -14.46 -16.74
CA THR A 86 -1.69 -14.82 -18.04
C THR A 86 -1.63 -13.60 -18.94
N PRO A 87 -0.60 -13.43 -19.79
CA PRO A 87 -0.60 -12.40 -20.81
C PRO A 87 -1.84 -12.52 -21.70
N VAL A 88 -2.50 -11.40 -22.00
CA VAL A 88 -3.60 -11.41 -22.99
C VAL A 88 -3.08 -11.67 -24.40
N GLU A 89 -1.81 -11.33 -24.64
CA GLU A 89 -1.16 -11.38 -25.95
C GLU A 89 0.33 -11.74 -25.78
N PRO A 90 1.00 -12.32 -26.81
CA PRO A 90 2.32 -12.94 -26.65
C PRO A 90 3.51 -11.96 -26.71
N TRP A 91 3.28 -10.67 -27.00
CA TRP A 91 4.38 -9.70 -27.14
C TRP A 91 4.79 -9.09 -25.79
N PRO A 92 6.09 -8.75 -25.62
CA PRO A 92 6.56 -8.04 -24.43
C PRO A 92 5.77 -6.76 -24.13
N GLY A 93 5.44 -6.55 -22.87
CA GLY A 93 4.61 -5.42 -22.41
C GLY A 93 3.11 -5.56 -22.64
N ALA A 94 2.61 -6.71 -23.14
CA ALA A 94 1.17 -7.00 -23.11
C ALA A 94 0.66 -7.06 -21.65
N PRO A 95 -0.56 -6.57 -21.36
CA PRO A 95 -1.11 -6.66 -20.01
C PRO A 95 -1.39 -8.12 -19.62
N LEU A 96 -1.55 -8.35 -18.33
CA LEU A 96 -1.93 -9.65 -17.78
C LEU A 96 -3.42 -9.66 -17.44
N THR A 97 -4.12 -10.74 -17.76
CA THR A 97 -5.47 -11.01 -17.28
C THR A 97 -5.42 -11.96 -16.07
N PRO A 98 -6.12 -11.66 -14.96
CA PRO A 98 -6.18 -12.57 -13.80
C PRO A 98 -6.73 -13.95 -14.18
N THR A 99 -6.19 -14.99 -13.58
CA THR A 99 -6.70 -16.37 -13.73
C THR A 99 -7.73 -16.66 -12.64
N GLY A 100 -8.95 -17.05 -13.03
CA GLY A 100 -10.05 -17.34 -12.09
C GLY A 100 -10.85 -16.10 -11.70
N ASP A 101 -11.34 -16.05 -10.46
CA ASP A 101 -12.05 -14.87 -9.93
C ASP A 101 -11.06 -13.70 -9.73
N PRO A 102 -11.19 -12.58 -10.48
CA PRO A 102 -10.29 -11.44 -10.36
C PRO A 102 -10.23 -10.82 -8.97
N MET A 103 -11.30 -10.90 -8.17
CA MET A 103 -11.33 -10.42 -6.78
C MET A 103 -10.43 -11.25 -5.86
N LEU A 104 -10.16 -12.51 -6.21
CA LEU A 104 -9.41 -13.46 -5.39
C LEU A 104 -8.04 -13.82 -5.97
N ALA A 105 -7.77 -13.43 -7.22
CA ALA A 105 -6.52 -13.72 -7.92
C ALA A 105 -5.30 -12.99 -7.36
N ARG A 106 -5.49 -11.90 -6.59
CA ARG A 106 -4.43 -11.02 -6.04
C ARG A 106 -3.48 -10.44 -7.10
N VAL A 107 -4.05 -9.95 -8.20
CA VAL A 107 -3.33 -9.40 -9.35
C VAL A 107 -3.73 -7.93 -9.58
N GLY A 108 -2.81 -7.13 -10.11
CA GLY A 108 -3.05 -5.73 -10.44
C GLY A 108 -3.43 -4.94 -9.18
N PRO A 109 -4.59 -4.24 -9.14
CA PRO A 109 -4.98 -3.44 -7.97
C PRO A 109 -5.32 -4.30 -6.73
N GLY A 110 -5.48 -5.62 -6.89
CA GLY A 110 -5.66 -6.57 -5.79
C GLY A 110 -4.37 -7.23 -5.30
N SER A 111 -3.21 -6.84 -5.84
CA SER A 111 -1.92 -7.42 -5.45
C SER A 111 -1.43 -6.88 -4.11
N CYS A 112 -0.61 -7.67 -3.40
CA CYS A 112 0.10 -7.24 -2.21
C CYS A 112 1.38 -8.06 -2.03
N PRO A 113 2.45 -7.46 -1.47
CA PRO A 113 3.67 -8.19 -1.14
C PRO A 113 3.47 -9.13 0.05
N THR A 114 4.41 -10.07 0.23
CA THR A 114 4.44 -10.93 1.42
C THR A 114 5.21 -10.24 2.55
N ARG A 115 4.53 -9.35 3.30
CA ARG A 115 5.11 -8.71 4.49
C ARG A 115 5.27 -9.70 5.66
N MET A 116 5.99 -9.27 6.69
CA MET A 116 6.18 -10.04 7.93
C MET A 116 4.83 -10.41 8.55
N ASN A 117 4.71 -11.64 9.06
CA ASN A 117 3.50 -12.10 9.73
C ASN A 117 3.51 -11.79 11.23
N GLU A 118 3.81 -10.53 11.55
CA GLU A 118 3.87 -9.99 12.91
C GLU A 118 3.10 -8.67 12.96
N ALA A 119 2.55 -8.34 14.13
CA ALA A 119 1.89 -7.05 14.34
C ALA A 119 2.93 -5.93 14.35
N ASP A 120 2.56 -4.77 13.81
CA ASP A 120 3.33 -3.55 14.06
C ASP A 120 3.21 -3.16 15.54
N LEU A 121 4.29 -2.58 16.09
CA LEU A 121 4.40 -2.30 17.52
C LEU A 121 4.49 -0.80 17.80
N THR A 122 3.94 -0.38 18.95
CA THR A 122 4.19 0.95 19.52
C THR A 122 5.63 1.07 20.02
N HIS A 123 6.06 2.26 20.43
CA HIS A 123 7.38 2.48 21.01
C HIS A 123 7.65 1.61 22.25
N GLU A 124 6.61 1.27 23.01
CA GLU A 124 6.67 0.43 24.21
C GLU A 124 6.62 -1.07 23.90
N GLY A 125 6.43 -1.46 22.64
CA GLY A 125 6.33 -2.86 22.21
C GLY A 125 4.93 -3.47 22.32
N LEU A 126 3.87 -2.66 22.40
CA LEU A 126 2.49 -3.15 22.35
C LEU A 126 2.00 -3.26 20.90
N ASP A 127 1.03 -4.14 20.61
CA ASP A 127 0.35 -4.16 19.32
C ASP A 127 -0.22 -2.75 19.01
N LYS A 128 0.20 -2.19 17.86
CA LYS A 128 -0.09 -0.80 17.48
C LYS A 128 -1.54 -0.58 17.09
N ILE A 129 -2.06 -1.44 16.21
CA ILE A 129 -3.43 -1.33 15.69
C ILE A 129 -4.28 -2.40 16.36
N VAL A 130 -5.23 -1.94 17.18
CA VAL A 130 -6.10 -2.80 18.00
C VAL A 130 -7.53 -2.26 18.04
N PRO A 131 -8.53 -3.11 18.30
CA PRO A 131 -9.90 -2.66 18.50
C PRO A 131 -10.07 -1.85 19.80
N MET A 132 -11.01 -0.91 19.84
CA MET A 132 -11.31 -0.10 21.03
C MET A 132 -11.80 -0.92 22.23
N ARG A 133 -12.35 -2.14 22.05
CA ARG A 133 -12.58 -3.08 23.17
C ARG A 133 -11.31 -3.43 23.97
N ILE A 134 -10.14 -3.30 23.34
CA ILE A 134 -8.82 -3.52 23.97
C ILE A 134 -8.21 -2.18 24.38
N ALA A 135 -8.20 -1.20 23.47
CA ALA A 135 -7.71 0.16 23.73
C ALA A 135 -8.78 1.00 24.45
N LYS A 136 -9.08 0.64 25.69
CA LYS A 136 -10.14 1.25 26.52
C LYS A 136 -9.90 2.72 26.86
N GLU A 137 -8.66 3.18 26.70
CA GLU A 137 -8.22 4.56 26.84
C GLU A 137 -8.67 5.46 25.69
N PHE A 138 -9.13 4.89 24.57
CA PHE A 138 -9.62 5.65 23.43
C PHE A 138 -11.12 5.94 23.53
N SER A 139 -11.51 7.07 22.96
CA SER A 139 -12.90 7.45 22.73
C SER A 139 -13.05 8.06 21.33
N VAL A 140 -14.28 8.05 20.80
CA VAL A 140 -14.59 8.82 19.59
C VAL A 140 -14.55 10.31 19.97
N ALA A 141 -13.90 11.12 19.14
CA ALA A 141 -13.76 12.55 19.39
C ALA A 141 -15.12 13.22 19.57
N GLU A 142 -15.20 14.19 20.49
CA GLU A 142 -16.42 14.95 20.73
C GLU A 142 -16.88 15.67 19.46
N GLY A 143 -18.16 15.56 19.14
CA GLY A 143 -18.78 16.16 17.94
C GLY A 143 -18.77 15.26 16.70
N ASP A 144 -17.98 14.18 16.70
CA ASP A 144 -18.04 13.15 15.67
C ASP A 144 -19.11 12.10 15.97
N ALA A 145 -19.68 11.53 14.90
CA ALA A 145 -20.65 10.46 15.04
C ALA A 145 -19.92 9.14 15.25
N ASP A 146 -20.23 8.44 16.34
CA ASP A 146 -19.75 7.08 16.57
C ASP A 146 -20.30 6.15 15.48
N PRO A 147 -19.45 5.57 14.61
CA PRO A 147 -19.91 4.72 13.51
C PRO A 147 -20.41 3.36 13.97
N ARG A 148 -20.20 2.94 15.23
CA ARG A 148 -20.70 1.66 15.73
C ARG A 148 -22.23 1.62 15.64
N GLY A 149 -22.75 0.53 15.07
CA GLY A 149 -24.16 0.36 14.76
C GLY A 149 -24.58 0.91 13.38
N PHE A 150 -23.72 1.62 12.65
CA PHE A 150 -24.06 2.10 11.31
C PHE A 150 -24.15 0.94 10.30
N ALA A 151 -25.07 1.05 9.34
CA ALA A 151 -25.20 0.08 8.26
C ALA A 151 -24.07 0.26 7.23
N VAL A 152 -23.44 -0.83 6.82
CA VAL A 152 -22.42 -0.83 5.76
C VAL A 152 -23.07 -1.09 4.42
N ILE A 153 -22.89 -0.14 3.49
CA ILE A 153 -23.50 -0.17 2.16
C ILE A 153 -22.41 -0.40 1.11
N GLY A 154 -22.54 -1.46 0.30
CA GLY A 154 -21.64 -1.79 -0.79
C GLY A 154 -21.79 -0.84 -1.98
N CYS A 155 -20.98 -1.01 -3.03
CA CYS A 155 -21.04 -0.17 -4.24
C CYS A 155 -22.36 -0.30 -5.00
N ASP A 156 -23.02 -1.46 -4.87
CA ASP A 156 -24.33 -1.86 -5.39
C ASP A 156 -25.53 -1.32 -4.58
N ASP A 157 -25.28 -0.44 -3.61
CA ASP A 157 -26.29 0.16 -2.72
C ASP A 157 -27.04 -0.85 -1.83
N GLN A 158 -26.55 -2.08 -1.75
CA GLN A 158 -27.07 -3.10 -0.84
C GLN A 158 -26.36 -3.06 0.51
N GLN A 159 -27.05 -3.49 1.56
CA GLN A 159 -26.45 -3.59 2.90
C GLN A 159 -25.62 -4.88 3.02
N ALA A 160 -24.35 -4.72 3.35
CA ALA A 160 -23.39 -5.81 3.59
C ALA A 160 -23.41 -6.31 5.05
N GLY A 161 -23.62 -5.39 5.99
CA GLY A 161 -23.51 -5.67 7.42
C GLY A 161 -23.70 -4.43 8.28
N THR A 162 -23.19 -4.48 9.50
CA THR A 162 -23.25 -3.40 10.49
C THR A 162 -21.89 -3.23 11.16
N ILE A 163 -21.47 -1.99 11.41
CA ILE A 163 -20.23 -1.72 12.14
C ILE A 163 -20.37 -2.22 13.58
N SER A 164 -19.47 -3.10 14.01
CA SER A 164 -19.46 -3.66 15.37
C SER A 164 -18.34 -3.11 16.24
N GLU A 165 -17.22 -2.67 15.65
CA GLU A 165 -16.09 -2.12 16.39
C GLU A 165 -15.26 -1.13 15.55
N ILE A 166 -14.48 -0.28 16.24
CA ILE A 166 -13.50 0.62 15.68
C ILE A 166 -12.10 0.14 16.05
N TRP A 167 -11.20 0.04 15.08
CA TRP A 167 -9.78 -0.26 15.30
C TRP A 167 -8.96 1.02 15.17
N VAL A 168 -8.20 1.29 16.22
CA VAL A 168 -7.44 2.52 16.42
C VAL A 168 -5.95 2.23 16.42
N ASP A 169 -5.18 3.26 16.08
CA ASP A 169 -3.72 3.27 16.19
C ASP A 169 -3.31 3.91 17.53
N ARG A 170 -2.55 3.16 18.33
CA ARG A 170 -2.04 3.61 19.63
C ARG A 170 -0.87 4.59 19.53
N SER A 171 -0.11 4.55 18.44
CA SER A 171 1.04 5.43 18.23
C SER A 171 0.60 6.80 17.72
N GLU A 172 -0.40 6.83 16.85
CA GLU A 172 -0.99 8.06 16.30
C GLU A 172 -2.51 8.02 16.46
N PRO A 173 -3.12 8.80 17.36
CA PRO A 173 -4.55 8.67 17.68
C PRO A 173 -5.49 8.92 16.49
N GLN A 174 -5.82 7.86 15.75
CA GLN A 174 -6.72 7.87 14.60
C GLN A 174 -7.37 6.50 14.37
N ILE A 175 -8.50 6.50 13.67
CA ILE A 175 -9.19 5.27 13.23
C ILE A 175 -8.46 4.72 12.00
N ARG A 176 -8.04 3.45 12.05
CA ARG A 176 -7.41 2.76 10.92
C ARG A 176 -8.38 1.82 10.20
N TYR A 177 -9.19 1.08 10.96
CA TYR A 177 -10.18 0.15 10.40
C TYR A 177 -11.52 0.23 11.14
N LEU A 178 -12.59 -0.14 10.44
CA LEU A 178 -13.89 -0.44 11.04
C LEU A 178 -14.12 -1.95 10.95
N GLU A 179 -14.51 -2.57 12.06
CA GLU A 179 -14.94 -3.98 12.07
C GLU A 179 -16.41 -4.05 11.70
N VAL A 180 -16.74 -4.95 10.78
CA VAL A 180 -18.08 -5.14 10.24
C VAL A 180 -18.54 -6.55 10.56
N ASP A 181 -19.69 -6.66 11.23
CA ASP A 181 -20.43 -7.90 11.33
C ASP A 181 -21.18 -8.10 10.01
N VAL A 182 -20.75 -9.08 9.22
CA VAL A 182 -21.38 -9.42 7.95
C VAL A 182 -22.33 -10.61 8.12
N LYS A 183 -23.26 -10.79 7.17
CA LYS A 183 -24.15 -11.95 7.17
C LYS A 183 -23.35 -13.25 7.26
N GLY A 184 -23.85 -14.22 8.05
CA GLY A 184 -23.16 -15.49 8.29
C GLY A 184 -22.21 -15.51 9.49
N GLY A 185 -22.20 -14.45 10.32
CA GLY A 185 -21.45 -14.43 11.59
C GLY A 185 -19.95 -14.16 11.45
N LYS A 186 -19.49 -13.81 10.25
CA LYS A 186 -18.11 -13.43 9.97
C LYS A 186 -17.88 -11.97 10.35
N ARG A 187 -16.71 -11.66 10.90
CA ARG A 187 -16.25 -10.29 11.17
C ARG A 187 -15.10 -9.95 10.25
N VAL A 188 -15.21 -8.82 9.58
CA VAL A 188 -14.20 -8.38 8.60
C VAL A 188 -13.82 -6.93 8.86
N LEU A 189 -12.60 -6.57 8.48
CA LEU A 189 -12.12 -5.20 8.60
C LEU A 189 -12.34 -4.44 7.30
N VAL A 190 -12.75 -3.17 7.42
CA VAL A 190 -12.79 -2.19 6.34
C VAL A 190 -11.76 -1.11 6.66
N PRO A 191 -10.72 -0.90 5.83
CA PRO A 191 -9.80 0.20 6.03
C PRO A 191 -10.53 1.54 5.94
N MET A 192 -10.22 2.46 6.85
CA MET A 192 -10.89 3.76 6.94
C MET A 192 -10.80 4.55 5.62
N GLY A 193 -9.71 4.39 4.85
CA GLY A 193 -9.54 5.00 3.53
C GLY A 193 -10.56 4.54 2.46
N PHE A 194 -11.23 3.41 2.65
CA PHE A 194 -12.32 2.94 1.77
C PHE A 194 -13.72 3.23 2.33
N ALA A 195 -13.82 3.75 3.55
CA ALA A 195 -15.08 3.97 4.26
C ALA A 195 -15.52 5.44 4.18
N ARG A 196 -16.65 5.69 3.51
CA ARG A 196 -17.29 7.01 3.53
C ARG A 196 -18.41 7.05 4.56
N ILE A 197 -18.19 7.73 5.68
CA ILE A 197 -19.17 7.88 6.76
C ILE A 197 -20.26 8.87 6.34
N LEU A 198 -21.50 8.41 6.26
CA LEU A 198 -22.70 9.19 5.97
C LEU A 198 -23.48 9.41 7.27
N LYS A 199 -22.94 10.26 8.16
CA LYS A 199 -23.43 10.44 9.54
C LYS A 199 -24.94 10.68 9.67
N ARG A 200 -25.52 11.51 8.79
CA ARG A 200 -26.96 11.81 8.81
C ARG A 200 -27.85 10.61 8.47
N LYS A 201 -27.30 9.60 7.79
CA LYS A 201 -28.00 8.37 7.40
C LYS A 201 -27.71 7.19 8.31
N GLY A 202 -26.79 7.32 9.28
CA GLY A 202 -26.30 6.18 10.06
C GLY A 202 -25.69 5.08 9.18
N GLN A 203 -24.96 5.48 8.13
CA GLN A 203 -24.43 4.56 7.12
C GLN A 203 -22.93 4.78 6.89
N VAL A 204 -22.25 3.72 6.46
CA VAL A 204 -20.89 3.75 5.92
C VAL A 204 -20.94 3.19 4.50
N LYS A 205 -20.68 4.03 3.50
CA LYS A 205 -20.62 3.60 2.08
C LYS A 205 -19.21 3.12 1.77
N VAL A 206 -19.09 1.89 1.31
CA VAL A 206 -17.85 1.29 0.81
C VAL A 206 -18.01 1.10 -0.70
N ALA A 207 -17.54 2.08 -1.46
CA ALA A 207 -17.67 2.07 -2.92
C ALA A 207 -16.73 1.07 -3.60
N ALA A 208 -15.81 0.45 -2.86
CA ALA A 208 -14.82 -0.47 -3.40
C ALA A 208 -15.43 -1.78 -3.90
N ILE A 209 -16.34 -2.39 -3.14
CA ILE A 209 -16.87 -3.74 -3.40
C ILE A 209 -18.39 -3.78 -3.24
N THR A 210 -19.05 -4.78 -3.84
CA THR A 210 -20.49 -5.04 -3.66
C THR A 210 -20.78 -5.58 -2.26
N ALA A 211 -22.04 -5.55 -1.82
CA ALA A 211 -22.41 -6.08 -0.51
C ALA A 211 -22.11 -7.59 -0.38
N ALA A 212 -22.30 -8.36 -1.44
CA ALA A 212 -22.03 -9.81 -1.44
C ALA A 212 -20.53 -10.12 -1.31
N GLN A 213 -19.66 -9.29 -1.90
CA GLN A 213 -18.20 -9.47 -1.86
C GLN A 213 -17.60 -9.31 -0.46
N PHE A 214 -18.31 -8.75 0.51
CA PHE A 214 -17.87 -8.72 1.90
C PHE A 214 -17.67 -10.14 2.49
N ALA A 215 -18.40 -11.13 1.97
CA ALA A 215 -18.25 -12.53 2.39
C ALA A 215 -16.83 -13.08 2.14
N ASN A 216 -16.10 -12.52 1.17
CA ASN A 216 -14.78 -13.01 0.77
C ASN A 216 -13.60 -12.15 1.29
N VAL A 217 -13.87 -11.07 2.04
CA VAL A 217 -12.81 -10.25 2.64
C VAL A 217 -11.90 -11.14 3.52
N PRO A 218 -10.57 -11.04 3.41
CA PRO A 218 -9.64 -11.76 4.28
C PRO A 218 -9.92 -11.47 5.76
N VAL A 219 -9.82 -12.50 6.59
CA VAL A 219 -10.02 -12.39 8.05
C VAL A 219 -8.67 -12.53 8.73
N GLN A 220 -8.43 -11.65 9.68
CA GLN A 220 -7.31 -11.71 10.60
C GLN A 220 -7.35 -12.97 11.45
N ALA A 221 -6.19 -13.56 11.74
CA ALA A 221 -6.09 -14.77 12.55
C ALA A 221 -6.50 -14.53 14.01
N SER A 222 -6.39 -13.29 14.51
CA SER A 222 -6.77 -12.91 15.86
C SER A 222 -7.80 -11.78 15.88
N PRO A 223 -8.85 -11.85 16.72
CA PRO A 223 -9.76 -10.73 16.88
C PRO A 223 -9.13 -9.57 17.65
N SER A 224 -7.93 -9.70 18.22
CA SER A 224 -7.33 -8.67 19.08
C SER A 224 -6.25 -7.82 18.43
N ARG A 225 -5.75 -8.24 17.25
CA ARG A 225 -4.61 -7.61 16.57
C ARG A 225 -4.64 -7.93 15.08
N ILE A 226 -3.87 -7.17 14.30
CA ILE A 226 -3.67 -7.40 12.88
C ILE A 226 -2.17 -7.39 12.57
N THR A 227 -1.70 -8.34 11.75
CA THR A 227 -0.28 -8.36 11.32
C THR A 227 -0.05 -7.46 10.11
N LEU A 228 1.20 -7.04 9.89
CA LEU A 228 1.59 -6.26 8.70
C LEU A 228 1.17 -6.95 7.40
N ARG A 229 1.21 -8.29 7.36
CA ARG A 229 0.74 -9.09 6.23
C ARG A 229 -0.78 -9.05 6.09
N GLU A 230 -1.52 -9.16 7.20
CA GLU A 230 -2.99 -9.11 7.19
C GLU A 230 -3.50 -7.72 6.79
N GLU A 231 -2.84 -6.64 7.22
CA GLU A 231 -3.14 -5.26 6.82
C GLU A 231 -3.11 -5.10 5.28
N ASP A 232 -2.05 -5.60 4.66
CA ASP A 232 -1.87 -5.59 3.21
C ASP A 232 -2.90 -6.47 2.50
N LEU A 233 -3.21 -7.66 3.04
CA LEU A 233 -4.20 -8.59 2.48
C LEU A 233 -5.62 -8.00 2.51
N VAL A 234 -6.01 -7.40 3.62
CA VAL A 234 -7.32 -6.75 3.76
C VAL A 234 -7.40 -5.57 2.80
N SER A 235 -6.39 -4.70 2.79
CA SER A 235 -6.40 -3.47 1.99
C SER A 235 -6.37 -3.76 0.48
N SER A 236 -5.57 -4.73 0.05
CA SER A 236 -5.47 -5.13 -1.36
C SER A 236 -6.78 -5.72 -1.87
N TYR A 237 -7.53 -6.45 -1.06
CA TYR A 237 -8.85 -6.97 -1.47
C TYR A 237 -9.82 -5.83 -1.86
N TYR A 238 -9.91 -4.77 -1.05
CA TYR A 238 -10.70 -3.58 -1.42
C TYR A 238 -10.08 -2.80 -2.59
N GLY A 239 -8.75 -2.78 -2.70
CA GLY A 239 -8.03 -2.26 -3.86
C GLY A 239 -8.46 -2.96 -5.15
N GLY A 240 -8.48 -4.30 -5.16
CA GLY A 240 -8.95 -5.13 -6.26
C GLY A 240 -10.38 -4.79 -6.67
N GLY A 241 -11.25 -4.57 -5.68
CA GLY A 241 -12.62 -4.12 -5.91
C GLY A 241 -12.73 -2.89 -6.80
N LYS A 242 -11.80 -1.92 -6.70
CA LYS A 242 -11.83 -0.70 -7.52
C LYS A 242 -11.79 -0.95 -9.02
N LEU A 243 -11.29 -2.10 -9.47
CA LEU A 243 -11.31 -2.51 -10.87
C LEU A 243 -12.21 -3.72 -11.12
N TYR A 244 -12.30 -4.65 -10.17
CA TYR A 244 -12.90 -5.98 -10.38
C TYR A 244 -14.26 -6.19 -9.73
N ALA A 245 -14.75 -5.25 -8.91
CA ALA A 245 -15.99 -5.49 -8.15
C ALA A 245 -17.22 -5.69 -9.04
N VAL A 246 -17.28 -4.99 -10.18
CA VAL A 246 -18.35 -5.09 -11.17
C VAL A 246 -17.75 -5.01 -12.58
N PRO A 247 -18.29 -5.73 -13.58
CA PRO A 247 -17.70 -5.81 -14.92
C PRO A 247 -17.50 -4.45 -15.59
N GLU A 248 -18.39 -3.49 -15.35
CA GLU A 248 -18.37 -2.17 -15.98
C GLU A 248 -17.13 -1.35 -15.63
N ARG A 249 -16.38 -1.72 -14.58
CA ARG A 249 -15.13 -1.05 -14.18
C ARG A 249 -13.93 -1.44 -15.04
N LEU A 250 -14.00 -2.57 -15.74
CA LEU A 250 -12.95 -3.03 -16.64
C LEU A 250 -13.03 -2.35 -18.01
N GLU A 251 -14.22 -1.91 -18.40
CA GLU A 251 -14.45 -1.33 -19.71
C GLU A 251 -13.98 0.13 -19.76
N PRO A 252 -13.57 0.61 -20.95
CA PRO A 252 -13.35 2.03 -21.19
C PRO A 252 -14.59 2.84 -20.81
N PHE A 253 -14.36 4.05 -20.29
CA PHE A 253 -15.45 4.94 -19.89
C PHE A 253 -16.32 5.43 -21.07
N LEU A 254 -15.77 5.42 -22.28
CA LEU A 254 -16.39 5.87 -23.53
C LEU A 254 -16.13 4.89 -24.66
#